data_AF-A0A9W9QWH9-F1
#
_entry.id   AF-A0A9W9QWH9-F1
#
_cell.length_a   1.000
_cell.length_b   1.000
_cell.length_c   1.000
_cell.angle_alpha   90.00
_cell.angle_beta   90.00
_cell.angle_gamma   90.00
#
_symmetry.space_group_name_H-M   'P 1'
#
loop_
_entity.id
_entity.type
_entity.pdbx_description
1 polymer ?
#
loop_
_entity_poly.entity_id
_entity_poly.type
_entity_poly.pdbx_seq_one_letter_code
_entity_poly.pdbx_strand_id
1 'polypeptide(L)'
;MAFPGTTGTSIPMTSLSGGNPATQGMNEQEAAMVKMMQRGMESCPIKTAMAGTMGFGLGGAFGLFMASMSYDSTFTPQGRAIADLPWRQQVRAGFKDMGARSWSSAKNFGIVGALYSGTECCIEGLRAKNDLTNSVAAGCLTGGILGAKAGPQAAAFGCAGFAAFSAAIDAYMRMPGDDD
;
A
#
# COMPACT_ATOMS: atom_id res chain seq x y z
N MET A 1 -25.73 6.47 14.67
CA MET A 1 -25.96 7.77 14.00
C MET A 1 -25.35 7.68 12.63
N ALA A 2 -26.20 7.69 11.60
CA ALA A 2 -25.83 7.49 10.21
C ALA A 2 -25.18 8.75 9.62
N PHE A 3 -24.05 8.59 8.94
CA PHE A 3 -23.45 9.60 8.05
C PHE A 3 -23.69 9.18 6.61
N PRO A 4 -24.39 9.99 5.79
CA PRO A 4 -24.52 9.77 4.36
C PRO A 4 -23.35 10.48 3.64
N GLY A 5 -22.58 9.74 2.85
CA GLY A 5 -21.63 10.34 1.90
C GLY A 5 -20.15 10.11 2.20
N THR A 6 -19.73 8.85 2.27
CA THR A 6 -18.40 8.47 1.78
C THR A 6 -18.60 7.22 0.94
N THR A 7 -18.54 7.37 -0.38
CA THR A 7 -18.31 6.26 -1.30
C THR A 7 -17.03 5.57 -0.85
N GLY A 8 -17.19 4.50 -0.07
CA GLY A 8 -16.12 3.62 0.34
C GLY A 8 -15.51 3.02 -0.91
N THR A 9 -14.35 3.53 -1.31
CA THR A 9 -13.35 2.73 -2.02
C THR A 9 -12.78 1.73 -1.02
N SER A 10 -13.62 0.81 -0.57
CA SER A 10 -13.17 -0.52 -0.16
C SER A 10 -12.61 -1.15 -1.42
N ILE A 11 -11.29 -1.02 -1.60
CA ILE A 11 -10.56 -1.88 -2.53
C ILE A 11 -10.85 -3.31 -2.04
N PRO A 12 -11.59 -4.14 -2.78
CA PRO A 12 -11.87 -5.49 -2.33
C PRO A 12 -10.64 -6.34 -2.62
N MET A 13 -9.75 -6.49 -1.65
CA MET A 13 -8.71 -7.53 -1.62
C MET A 13 -9.27 -8.85 -1.05
N THR A 14 -10.51 -9.20 -1.40
CA THR A 14 -11.21 -10.39 -0.84
C THR A 14 -12.13 -11.14 -1.80
N SER A 15 -11.99 -11.00 -3.14
CA SER A 15 -12.83 -11.77 -4.08
C SER A 15 -12.11 -12.89 -4.87
N LEU A 16 -11.17 -13.62 -4.25
CA LEU A 16 -10.53 -14.78 -4.92
C LEU A 16 -10.72 -16.14 -4.23
N SER A 17 -11.79 -16.32 -3.45
CA SER A 17 -12.23 -17.66 -3.00
C SER A 17 -13.74 -17.93 -3.08
N GLY A 18 -14.54 -16.99 -3.61
CA GLY A 18 -15.97 -17.19 -3.86
C GLY A 18 -16.29 -16.81 -5.29
N GLY A 19 -16.96 -17.69 -6.02
CA GLY A 19 -17.26 -17.56 -7.45
C GLY A 19 -17.69 -16.14 -7.84
N ASN A 20 -16.98 -15.57 -8.81
CA ASN A 20 -17.16 -14.20 -9.27
C ASN A 20 -18.59 -14.00 -9.82
N PRO A 21 -19.43 -13.12 -9.25
CA PRO A 21 -20.75 -12.82 -9.80
C PRO A 21 -20.67 -12.08 -11.15
N ALA A 22 -19.49 -11.58 -11.54
CA ALA A 22 -19.28 -10.90 -12.82
C ALA A 22 -19.21 -11.85 -14.04
N THR A 23 -19.28 -13.17 -13.86
CA THR A 23 -19.35 -14.14 -14.97
C THR A 23 -20.77 -14.53 -15.39
N GLN A 24 -21.80 -13.93 -14.80
CA GLN A 24 -23.20 -14.15 -15.23
C GLN A 24 -23.49 -13.41 -16.54
N GLY A 25 -23.03 -13.94 -17.67
CA GLY A 25 -23.46 -13.50 -19.01
C GLY A 25 -22.37 -13.28 -20.06
N MET A 26 -21.10 -13.55 -19.76
CA MET A 26 -19.98 -13.38 -20.69
C MET A 26 -19.78 -14.64 -21.55
N ASN A 27 -19.68 -14.48 -22.88
CA ASN A 27 -19.44 -15.55 -23.86
C ASN A 27 -18.24 -16.43 -23.43
N GLU A 28 -18.24 -17.73 -23.77
CA GLU A 28 -17.15 -18.67 -23.43
C GLU A 28 -15.75 -18.14 -23.83
N GLN A 29 -15.66 -17.33 -24.90
CA GLN A 29 -14.45 -16.61 -25.29
C GLN A 29 -14.01 -15.52 -24.30
N GLU A 30 -14.95 -14.77 -23.76
CA GLU A 30 -14.71 -13.67 -22.83
C GLU A 30 -14.38 -14.22 -21.43
N ALA A 31 -15.00 -15.34 -21.02
CA ALA A 31 -14.62 -16.08 -19.82
C ALA A 31 -13.23 -16.72 -19.95
N ALA A 32 -12.87 -17.27 -21.12
CA ALA A 32 -11.53 -17.76 -21.40
C ALA A 32 -10.49 -16.62 -21.40
N MET A 33 -10.84 -15.46 -21.96
CA MET A 33 -9.99 -14.26 -21.95
C MET A 33 -9.79 -13.71 -20.54
N VAL A 34 -10.84 -13.66 -19.72
CA VAL A 34 -10.76 -13.26 -18.30
C VAL A 34 -9.92 -14.25 -17.51
N LYS A 35 -10.05 -15.55 -17.74
CA LYS A 35 -9.23 -16.57 -17.06
C LYS A 35 -7.74 -16.45 -17.41
N MET A 36 -7.43 -16.12 -18.66
CA MET A 36 -6.06 -15.84 -19.10
C MET A 36 -5.54 -14.52 -18.50
N MET A 37 -6.39 -13.51 -18.39
CA MET A 37 -6.06 -12.24 -17.74
C MET A 37 -5.86 -12.39 -16.22
N GLN A 38 -6.70 -13.18 -15.55
CA GLN A 38 -6.58 -13.50 -14.12
C GLN A 38 -5.31 -14.29 -13.84
N ARG A 39 -4.98 -15.29 -14.65
CA ARG A 39 -3.70 -16.00 -14.56
C ARG A 39 -2.50 -15.07 -14.76
N GLY A 40 -2.64 -14.07 -15.62
CA GLY A 40 -1.65 -12.99 -15.75
C GLY A 40 -1.56 -12.14 -14.49
N MET A 41 -2.68 -11.72 -13.93
CA MET A 41 -2.76 -10.91 -12.71
C MET A 41 -2.31 -11.66 -11.44
N GLU A 42 -2.40 -12.98 -11.42
CA GLU A 42 -1.86 -13.84 -10.36
C GLU A 42 -0.35 -14.04 -10.44
N SER A 43 0.30 -13.61 -11.53
CA SER A 43 1.75 -13.73 -11.62
C SER A 43 2.46 -12.80 -10.62
N CYS A 44 3.44 -13.33 -9.90
CA CYS A 44 4.22 -12.56 -8.93
C CYS A 44 4.75 -11.21 -9.44
N PRO A 45 5.29 -11.07 -10.68
CA PRO A 45 5.72 -9.77 -11.17
C PRO A 45 4.57 -8.78 -11.35
N ILE A 46 3.40 -9.24 -11.81
CA ILE A 46 2.23 -8.39 -12.01
C ILE A 46 1.60 -8.01 -10.66
N LYS A 47 1.44 -8.95 -9.73
CA LYS A 47 0.93 -8.70 -8.36
C LYS A 47 1.82 -7.68 -7.64
N THR A 48 3.14 -7.86 -7.72
CA THR A 48 4.13 -6.95 -7.15
C THR A 48 4.08 -5.56 -7.78
N ALA A 49 3.96 -5.48 -9.11
CA ALA A 49 3.88 -4.20 -9.81
C ALA A 49 2.60 -3.44 -9.45
N MET A 50 1.45 -4.13 -9.41
CA MET A 50 0.16 -3.53 -9.02
C MET A 50 0.18 -3.06 -7.56
N ALA A 51 0.70 -3.88 -6.63
CA ALA A 51 0.83 -3.49 -5.24
C ALA A 51 1.79 -2.31 -5.06
N GLY A 52 2.90 -2.29 -5.81
CA GLY A 52 3.85 -1.19 -5.81
C GLY A 52 3.26 0.12 -6.35
N THR A 53 2.51 0.08 -7.45
CA THR A 53 1.87 1.28 -8.01
C THR A 53 0.74 1.79 -7.13
N MET A 54 -0.06 0.90 -6.54
CA MET A 54 -1.09 1.27 -5.57
C MET A 54 -0.46 1.90 -4.31
N GLY A 55 0.60 1.30 -3.77
CA GLY A 55 1.35 1.85 -2.64
C GLY A 55 1.98 3.20 -2.97
N PHE A 56 2.52 3.36 -4.18
CA PHE A 56 3.07 4.64 -4.64
C PHE A 56 2.00 5.73 -4.71
N GLY A 57 0.83 5.43 -5.27
CA GLY A 57 -0.29 6.38 -5.35
C GLY A 57 -0.78 6.81 -3.96
N LEU A 58 -1.02 5.85 -3.07
CA LEU A 58 -1.45 6.13 -1.70
C LEU A 58 -0.39 6.91 -0.91
N GLY A 59 0.89 6.55 -1.06
CA GLY A 59 2.01 7.26 -0.44
C GLY A 59 2.21 8.68 -0.97
N GLY A 60 1.94 8.92 -2.25
CA GLY A 60 1.97 10.25 -2.86
C GLY A 60 0.88 11.16 -2.31
N ALA A 61 -0.35 10.64 -2.23
CA ALA A 61 -1.48 11.36 -1.62
C ALA A 61 -1.23 11.67 -0.14
N PHE A 62 -0.80 10.66 0.63
CA PHE A 62 -0.45 10.83 2.04
C PHE A 62 0.70 11.82 2.24
N GLY A 63 1.75 11.74 1.42
CA GLY A 63 2.89 12.64 1.50
C GLY A 63 2.55 14.09 1.12
N LEU A 64 1.64 14.28 0.15
CA LEU A 64 1.14 15.61 -0.22
C LEU A 64 0.29 16.21 0.90
N PHE A 65 -0.55 15.38 1.53
CA PHE A 65 -1.36 15.77 2.68
C PHE A 65 -0.50 16.15 3.90
N MET A 66 0.50 15.33 4.23
CA MET A 66 1.44 15.67 5.30
C MET A 66 2.27 16.92 4.98
N ALA A 67 2.65 17.11 3.71
CA ALA A 67 3.35 18.31 3.29
C ALA A 67 2.47 19.57 3.43
N SER A 68 1.16 19.50 3.13
CA SER A 68 0.25 20.64 3.30
C SER A 68 0.05 21.01 4.77
N MET A 69 -0.06 20.03 5.68
CA MET A 69 -0.12 20.31 7.12
C MET A 69 1.19 20.92 7.64
N SER A 70 2.33 20.46 7.14
CA SER A 70 3.64 21.01 7.55
C SER A 70 3.92 22.40 6.97
N TYR A 71 3.26 22.78 5.88
CA TYR A 71 3.42 24.09 5.24
C TYR A 71 2.85 25.24 6.09
N ASP A 72 1.84 24.94 6.92
CA ASP A 72 1.25 25.88 7.88
C ASP A 72 2.19 26.19 9.06
N SER A 73 3.20 25.35 9.30
CA SER A 73 4.13 25.50 10.44
C SER A 73 5.29 26.47 10.14
N THR A 74 5.03 27.78 10.29
CA THR A 74 6.06 28.85 10.19
C THR A 74 7.14 28.78 11.30
N PHE A 75 7.07 27.81 12.20
CA PHE A 75 7.98 27.64 13.34
C PHE A 75 9.27 26.88 13.00
N THR A 76 9.39 26.30 11.80
CA THR A 76 10.63 25.65 11.35
C THR A 76 11.58 26.66 10.70
N PRO A 77 12.93 26.52 10.87
CA PRO A 77 13.92 27.40 10.23
C PRO A 77 13.75 27.49 8.70
N GLN A 78 13.33 26.39 8.07
CA GLN A 78 13.02 26.32 6.65
C GLN A 78 11.74 27.12 6.28
N GLY A 79 10.71 27.12 7.13
CA GLY A 79 9.48 27.89 6.91
C GLY A 79 9.70 29.40 6.95
N ARG A 80 10.60 29.89 7.81
CA ARG A 80 10.96 31.31 7.88
C ARG A 80 11.78 31.78 6.68
N ALA A 81 12.72 30.96 6.21
CA ALA A 81 13.50 31.28 5.01
C ALA A 81 12.63 31.37 3.75
N ILE A 82 11.50 30.66 3.71
CA ILE A 82 10.53 30.69 2.61
C ILE A 82 9.55 31.86 2.76
N ALA A 83 9.24 32.27 4.00
CA ALA A 83 8.35 33.40 4.33
C ALA A 83 8.87 34.76 3.78
N ASP A 84 10.19 34.97 3.79
CA ASP A 84 10.82 36.24 3.39
C ASP A 84 11.04 36.38 1.86
N LEU A 85 10.76 35.35 1.05
CA LEU A 85 10.86 35.43 -0.41
C LEU A 85 9.58 36.02 -1.04
N PRO A 86 9.68 36.71 -2.19
CA PRO A 86 8.52 37.23 -2.90
C PRO A 86 7.51 36.11 -3.21
N TRP A 87 6.21 36.40 -3.08
CA TRP A 87 5.12 35.40 -3.09
C TRP A 87 5.20 34.40 -4.25
N ARG A 88 5.65 34.83 -5.44
CA ARG A 88 5.83 33.96 -6.61
C ARG A 88 6.95 32.93 -6.44
N GLN A 89 8.04 33.30 -5.77
CA GLN A 89 9.16 32.40 -5.49
C GLN A 89 8.84 31.51 -4.28
N GLN A 90 8.13 32.03 -3.29
CA GLN A 90 7.61 31.26 -2.15
C GLN A 90 6.70 30.12 -2.60
N VAL A 91 5.72 30.40 -3.46
CA VAL A 91 4.84 29.36 -4.02
C VAL A 91 5.62 28.36 -4.85
N ARG A 92 6.56 28.81 -5.69
CA ARG A 92 7.36 27.90 -6.52
C ARG A 92 8.29 27.01 -5.69
N ALA A 93 8.88 27.54 -4.63
CA ALA A 93 9.71 26.79 -3.69
C ALA A 93 8.86 25.83 -2.85
N GLY A 94 7.69 26.28 -2.38
CA GLY A 94 6.73 25.48 -1.64
C GLY A 94 6.22 24.29 -2.43
N PHE A 95 5.76 24.49 -3.67
CA PHE A 95 5.36 23.40 -4.55
C PHE A 95 6.50 22.42 -4.84
N LYS A 96 7.74 22.92 -4.98
CA LYS A 96 8.91 22.06 -5.18
C LYS A 96 9.23 21.21 -3.95
N ASP A 97 9.15 21.77 -2.75
CA ASP A 97 9.37 21.03 -1.50
C ASP A 97 8.23 20.04 -1.22
N MET A 98 6.97 20.47 -1.38
CA MET A 98 5.79 19.60 -1.27
C MET A 98 5.88 18.42 -2.24
N GLY A 99 6.25 18.68 -3.50
CA GLY A 99 6.45 17.64 -4.51
C GLY A 99 7.59 16.69 -4.16
N ALA A 100 8.73 17.19 -3.67
CA ALA A 100 9.85 16.35 -3.27
C ALA A 100 9.50 15.44 -2.07
N ARG A 101 8.77 15.97 -1.08
CA ARG A 101 8.30 15.20 0.08
C ARG A 101 7.25 14.16 -0.29
N SER A 102 6.29 14.53 -1.14
CA SER A 102 5.29 13.60 -1.68
C SER A 102 5.96 12.49 -2.48
N TRP A 103 6.93 12.82 -3.33
CA TRP A 103 7.68 11.85 -4.13
C TRP A 103 8.47 10.86 -3.27
N SER A 104 9.17 11.37 -2.24
CA SER A 104 9.89 10.53 -1.28
C SER A 104 8.94 9.56 -0.58
N SER A 105 7.79 10.06 -0.13
CA SER A 105 6.75 9.25 0.52
C SER A 105 6.21 8.19 -0.42
N ALA A 106 5.81 8.56 -1.63
CA ALA A 106 5.33 7.67 -2.67
C ALA A 106 6.33 6.53 -2.95
N LYS A 107 7.62 6.86 -3.09
CA LYS A 107 8.68 5.86 -3.30
C LYS A 107 8.78 4.88 -2.13
N ASN A 108 8.74 5.35 -0.89
CA ASN A 108 8.82 4.48 0.28
C ASN A 108 7.63 3.52 0.37
N PHE A 109 6.40 4.03 0.23
CA PHE A 109 5.20 3.19 0.25
C PHE A 109 5.11 2.23 -0.94
N GLY A 110 5.57 2.67 -2.12
CA GLY A 110 5.65 1.80 -3.29
C GLY A 110 6.63 0.64 -3.09
N ILE A 111 7.81 0.90 -2.50
CA ILE A 111 8.80 -0.15 -2.16
C ILE A 111 8.23 -1.12 -1.13
N VAL A 112 7.57 -0.61 -0.08
CA VAL A 112 6.94 -1.44 0.96
C VAL A 112 5.87 -2.34 0.34
N GLY A 113 4.97 -1.78 -0.47
CA GLY A 113 3.90 -2.53 -1.12
C GLY A 113 4.42 -3.60 -2.10
N ALA A 114 5.44 -3.25 -2.88
CA ALA A 114 6.09 -4.19 -3.78
C ALA A 114 6.80 -5.33 -3.02
N LEU A 115 7.56 -5.03 -1.97
CA LEU A 115 8.24 -6.04 -1.18
C LEU A 115 7.25 -6.97 -0.46
N TYR A 116 6.19 -6.41 0.12
CA TYR A 116 5.16 -7.20 0.79
C TYR A 116 4.49 -8.17 -0.18
N SER A 117 3.93 -7.67 -1.28
CA SER A 117 3.24 -8.51 -2.27
C SER A 117 4.19 -9.50 -2.96
N GLY A 118 5.44 -9.11 -3.21
CA GLY A 118 6.43 -9.98 -3.82
C GLY A 118 6.87 -11.11 -2.90
N THR A 119 7.10 -10.81 -1.61
CA THR A 119 7.48 -11.83 -0.63
C THR A 119 6.34 -12.80 -0.35
N GLU A 120 5.11 -12.30 -0.22
CA GLU A 120 3.91 -13.14 -0.12
C GLU A 120 3.80 -14.08 -1.31
N CYS A 121 3.87 -13.57 -2.55
CA CYS A 121 3.76 -14.40 -3.75
C CYS A 121 4.88 -15.45 -3.86
N CYS A 122 6.11 -15.11 -3.48
CA CYS A 122 7.22 -16.08 -3.43
C CYS A 122 6.96 -17.18 -2.40
N ILE A 123 6.41 -16.84 -1.22
CA ILE A 123 6.08 -17.83 -0.17
C ILE A 123 4.91 -18.70 -0.62
N GLU A 124 3.88 -18.12 -1.22
CA GLU A 124 2.75 -18.85 -1.78
C GLU A 124 3.20 -19.82 -2.88
N GLY A 125 4.09 -19.39 -3.78
CA GLY A 125 4.65 -20.25 -4.82
C GLY A 125 5.45 -21.44 -4.27
N LEU A 126 6.10 -21.30 -3.12
CA LEU A 126 6.85 -22.37 -2.47
C LEU A 126 5.99 -23.30 -1.61
N ARG A 127 4.91 -22.79 -0.99
CA ARG A 127 4.08 -23.52 -0.02
C ARG A 127 2.72 -23.97 -0.55
N ALA A 128 2.29 -23.45 -1.70
CA ALA A 128 1.01 -23.68 -2.35
C ALA A 128 -0.22 -23.50 -1.44
N LYS A 129 -0.11 -22.63 -0.43
CA LYS A 129 -1.18 -22.28 0.52
C LYS A 129 -1.21 -20.78 0.72
N ASN A 130 -2.40 -20.21 0.93
CA ASN A 130 -2.60 -18.83 1.40
C ASN A 130 -3.23 -18.91 2.79
N ASP A 131 -2.41 -18.72 3.82
CA ASP A 131 -2.81 -18.79 5.22
C ASP A 131 -2.20 -17.60 5.98
N LEU A 132 -2.75 -17.29 7.15
CA LEU A 132 -2.33 -16.17 8.01
C LEU A 132 -0.84 -16.19 8.33
N THR A 133 -0.23 -17.38 8.44
CA THR A 133 1.21 -17.54 8.66
C THR A 133 2.07 -17.02 7.50
N ASN A 134 1.58 -17.10 6.27
CA ASN A 134 2.31 -16.59 5.11
C ASN A 134 2.29 -15.06 5.09
N SER A 135 1.17 -14.45 5.44
CA SER A 135 1.03 -12.99 5.59
C SER A 135 1.92 -12.45 6.72
N VAL A 136 1.98 -13.15 7.87
CA VAL A 136 2.87 -12.81 8.99
C VAL A 136 4.34 -12.95 8.58
N ALA A 137 4.69 -14.03 7.89
CA ALA A 137 6.06 -14.27 7.44
C ALA A 137 6.50 -13.24 6.38
N ALA A 138 5.63 -12.93 5.41
CA ALA A 138 5.85 -11.89 4.40
C ALA A 138 6.01 -10.51 5.06
N GLY A 139 5.16 -10.20 6.05
CA GLY A 139 5.25 -9.00 6.87
C GLY A 139 6.58 -8.92 7.61
N CYS A 140 6.97 -9.96 8.35
CA CYS A 140 8.24 -10.01 9.06
C CYS A 140 9.44 -9.84 8.13
N LEU A 141 9.47 -10.56 7.00
CA LEU A 141 10.57 -10.48 6.04
C LEU A 141 10.65 -9.08 5.42
N THR A 142 9.52 -8.51 5.01
CA THR A 142 9.47 -7.15 4.46
C THR A 142 9.96 -6.12 5.49
N GLY A 143 9.43 -6.16 6.72
CA GLY A 143 9.84 -5.25 7.79
C GLY A 143 11.31 -5.43 8.20
N GLY A 144 11.79 -6.67 8.23
CA GLY A 144 13.18 -7.01 8.50
C GLY A 144 14.13 -6.49 7.42
N ILE A 145 13.80 -6.66 6.13
CA ILE A 145 14.58 -6.17 4.99
C ILE A 145 14.66 -4.65 5.02
N LEU A 146 13.55 -3.96 5.29
CA LEU A 146 13.52 -2.50 5.37
C LEU A 146 14.33 -1.97 6.56
N GLY A 147 14.26 -2.65 7.71
CA GLY A 147 15.02 -2.31 8.91
C GLY A 147 16.49 -2.73 8.88
N ALA A 148 16.89 -3.64 7.98
CA ALA A 148 18.23 -4.24 7.95
C ALA A 148 19.35 -3.19 7.84
N LYS A 149 19.13 -2.13 7.04
CA LYS A 149 20.10 -1.05 6.88
C LYS A 149 20.23 -0.13 8.10
N ALA A 150 19.22 -0.10 8.97
CA ALA A 150 19.22 0.68 10.20
C ALA A 150 19.78 -0.11 11.40
N GLY A 151 20.17 -1.38 11.21
CA GLY A 151 20.79 -2.24 12.22
C GLY A 151 19.91 -3.41 12.66
N PRO A 152 20.47 -4.38 13.41
CA PRO A 152 19.78 -5.62 13.78
C PRO A 152 18.58 -5.38 14.71
N GLN A 153 18.67 -4.41 15.62
CA GLN A 153 17.54 -4.04 16.49
C GLN A 153 16.39 -3.45 15.68
N ALA A 154 16.68 -2.54 14.74
CA ALA A 154 15.67 -1.97 13.85
C ALA A 154 15.04 -3.02 12.94
N ALA A 155 15.81 -4.01 12.46
CA ALA A 155 15.29 -5.14 11.70
C ALA A 155 14.36 -6.03 12.55
N ALA A 156 14.71 -6.29 13.82
CA ALA A 156 13.87 -7.08 14.72
C ALA A 156 12.54 -6.35 15.03
N PHE A 157 12.60 -5.05 15.34
CA PHE A 157 11.40 -4.24 15.54
C PHE A 157 10.57 -4.12 14.25
N GLY A 158 11.23 -3.95 13.11
CA GLY A 158 10.58 -3.92 11.80
C GLY A 158 9.85 -5.22 11.48
N CYS A 159 10.51 -6.37 11.68
CA CYS A 159 9.88 -7.67 11.53
C CYS A 159 8.67 -7.81 12.47
N ALA A 160 8.83 -7.54 13.76
CA ALA A 160 7.74 -7.69 14.73
C ALA A 160 6.55 -6.79 14.42
N GLY A 161 6.79 -5.51 14.07
CA GLY A 161 5.75 -4.55 13.75
C GLY A 161 4.98 -4.91 12.48
N PHE A 162 5.69 -5.23 11.39
CA PHE A 162 5.03 -5.63 10.14
C PHE A 162 4.35 -6.99 10.26
N ALA A 163 4.92 -7.95 10.99
CA ALA A 163 4.29 -9.24 11.28
C ALA A 163 2.95 -9.05 12.02
N ALA A 164 2.94 -8.23 13.08
CA ALA A 164 1.75 -7.95 13.86
C ALA A 164 0.70 -7.21 13.03
N PHE A 165 1.11 -6.21 12.25
CA PHE A 165 0.19 -5.48 11.38
C PHE A 165 -0.42 -6.38 10.30
N SER A 166 0.38 -7.20 9.63
CA SER A 166 -0.10 -8.16 8.64
C SER A 166 -1.04 -9.19 9.26
N ALA A 167 -0.74 -9.69 10.46
CA ALA A 167 -1.63 -10.60 11.18
C ALA A 167 -2.98 -9.95 11.49
N ALA A 168 -2.99 -8.69 11.94
CA ALA A 168 -4.20 -7.97 12.28
C ALA A 168 -5.09 -7.71 11.05
N ILE A 169 -4.50 -7.25 9.94
CA ILE A 169 -5.23 -7.01 8.70
C ILE A 169 -5.79 -8.31 8.12
N ASP A 170 -4.99 -9.37 8.10
CA ASP A 170 -5.37 -10.67 7.52
C ASP A 170 -6.33 -11.45 8.42
N ALA A 171 -6.33 -11.19 9.73
CA ALA A 171 -7.41 -11.62 10.63
C ALA A 171 -8.68 -10.82 10.38
N TYR A 172 -8.59 -9.49 10.26
CA TYR A 172 -9.73 -8.62 10.01
C TYR A 172 -10.47 -8.96 8.71
N MET A 173 -9.73 -9.18 7.62
CA MET A 173 -10.32 -9.56 6.33
C MET A 173 -10.94 -10.97 6.33
N ARG A 174 -10.59 -11.83 7.29
CA ARG A 174 -11.15 -13.18 7.43
C ARG A 174 -12.26 -13.29 8.47
N MET A 175 -12.54 -12.23 9.23
CA MET A 175 -13.70 -12.23 10.13
C MET A 175 -14.98 -12.19 9.27
N PRO A 176 -15.93 -13.12 9.46
CA PRO A 176 -17.25 -12.99 8.85
C PRO A 176 -17.89 -11.70 9.40
N GLY A 177 -18.44 -10.87 8.51
CA GLY A 177 -19.22 -9.71 8.93
C GLY A 177 -20.48 -10.22 9.63
N ASP A 178 -20.75 -9.72 10.84
CA ASP A 178 -22.04 -9.94 11.48
C ASP A 178 -23.10 -9.24 10.59
N ASP A 179 -23.91 -10.03 9.89
CA ASP A 179 -25.09 -9.56 9.17
C ASP A 179 -26.15 -9.13 10.22
N ASP A 180 -26.16 -7.84 10.57
CA ASP A 180 -27.28 -7.13 11.24
C ASP A 180 -27.93 -6.12 10.28
#